data_AF-A0A1I0RCY1-F1
#
_entry.id   AF-A0A1I0RCY1-F1
#
_cell.length_a   1.000
_cell.length_b   1.000
_cell.length_c   1.000
_cell.angle_alpha   90.00
_cell.angle_beta   90.00
_cell.angle_gamma   90.00
#
_symmetry.space_group_name_H-M   'P 1'
#
loop_
_entity.id
_entity.type
_entity.pdbx_description
1 polymer ?
#
loop_
_entity_poly.entity_id
_entity_poly.type
_entity_poly.pdbx_seq_one_letter_code
_entity_poly.pdbx_strand_id
1 'polypeptide(L)'
;MSKEELLKIVKAVTAEGMEHFDRNKTVGYGLANRTLIPFATLESHSRVVRSEGTDEDHDVMICFDDRGWILYDSTVQVGAGVQKIIEDNTYELTQESVVNKYYEMSLIERMHFIHKAYDILFSSSHRSDLN
;
A
#
# COMPACT_ATOMS: atom_id res chain seq x y z
N MET A 1 18.61 -9.68 0.26
CA MET A 1 17.85 -9.67 1.52
C MET A 1 17.24 -11.05 1.73
N SER A 2 17.57 -11.69 2.83
CA SER A 2 17.03 -12.98 3.25
C SER A 2 15.61 -12.85 3.80
N LYS A 3 14.88 -13.97 3.85
CA LYS A 3 13.49 -14.01 4.38
C LYS A 3 13.46 -13.56 5.84
N GLU A 4 14.49 -13.90 6.61
CA GLU A 4 14.61 -13.52 8.02
C GLU A 4 14.82 -12.01 8.20
N GLU A 5 15.72 -11.40 7.42
CA GLU A 5 15.96 -9.95 7.43
C GLU A 5 14.68 -9.18 7.09
N LEU A 6 13.97 -9.61 6.04
CA LEU A 6 12.73 -8.98 5.64
C LEU A 6 11.63 -9.13 6.69
N LEU A 7 11.49 -10.31 7.30
CA LEU A 7 10.52 -10.53 8.37
C LEU A 7 10.77 -9.61 9.57
N LYS A 8 12.05 -9.35 9.92
CA LYS A 8 12.41 -8.39 10.97
C LYS A 8 11.96 -6.96 10.61
N ILE A 9 12.17 -6.55 9.36
CA ILE A 9 11.71 -5.24 8.85
C ILE A 9 10.18 -5.16 8.93
N VAL A 10 9.46 -6.15 8.40
CA VAL A 10 7.98 -6.18 8.43
C VAL A 10 7.46 -6.12 9.87
N LYS A 11 8.07 -6.86 10.81
CA LYS A 11 7.73 -6.80 12.24
C LYS A 11 7.91 -5.41 12.82
N ALA A 12 9.07 -4.79 12.58
CA ALA A 12 9.36 -3.45 13.09
C ALA A 12 8.38 -2.41 12.54
N VAL A 13 8.13 -2.44 11.23
CA VAL A 13 7.17 -1.55 10.56
C VAL A 13 5.74 -1.79 11.07
N THR A 14 5.37 -3.04 11.35
CA THR A 14 4.05 -3.35 11.92
C THR A 14 3.87 -2.70 13.29
N ALA A 15 4.85 -2.85 14.17
CA ALA A 15 4.78 -2.26 15.51
C ALA A 15 4.67 -0.73 15.44
N GLU A 16 5.53 -0.11 14.63
CA GLU A 16 5.49 1.34 14.38
C GLU A 16 4.17 1.78 13.76
N GLY A 17 3.68 1.06 12.76
CA GLY A 17 2.42 1.35 12.08
C GLY A 17 1.22 1.28 13.00
N MET A 18 1.19 0.32 13.94
CA MET A 18 0.10 0.22 14.93
C MET A 18 0.13 1.36 15.94
N GLU A 19 1.31 1.78 16.39
CA GLU A 19 1.45 2.84 17.39
C GLU A 19 1.28 4.25 16.79
N HIS A 20 1.68 4.41 15.53
CA HIS A 20 1.82 5.70 14.87
C HIS A 20 1.18 5.74 13.48
N PHE A 21 0.06 5.02 13.30
CA PHE A 21 -0.71 4.98 12.05
C PHE A 21 -1.03 6.38 11.53
N ASP A 22 -1.56 7.23 12.41
CA ASP A 22 -1.96 8.60 12.10
C ASP A 22 -0.84 9.48 11.54
N ARG A 23 0.41 9.17 11.86
CA ARG A 23 1.58 9.90 11.37
C ARG A 23 1.89 9.61 9.91
N ASN A 24 1.66 8.37 9.49
CA ASN A 24 2.17 7.85 8.22
C ASN A 24 1.07 7.60 7.18
N LYS A 25 -0.20 7.64 7.61
CA LYS A 25 -1.38 7.41 6.77
C LYS A 25 -1.53 8.49 5.70
N THR A 26 -1.98 8.06 4.53
CA THR A 26 -2.57 8.93 3.52
C THR A 26 -4.08 8.94 3.73
N VAL A 27 -4.66 10.12 3.92
CA VAL A 27 -6.11 10.31 4.02
C VAL A 27 -6.66 10.57 2.63
N GLY A 28 -7.79 9.93 2.30
CA GLY A 28 -8.43 10.08 1.00
C GLY A 28 -7.64 9.47 -0.14
N TYR A 29 -7.07 8.29 0.10
CA TYR A 29 -6.33 7.55 -0.90
C TYR A 29 -7.27 7.03 -2.00
N GLY A 30 -6.97 7.43 -3.23
CA GLY A 30 -7.74 7.07 -4.42
C GLY A 30 -9.20 7.54 -4.36
N LEU A 31 -10.01 7.04 -5.30
CA LEU A 31 -11.43 7.41 -5.39
C LEU A 31 -12.30 6.71 -4.34
N ALA A 32 -11.79 5.63 -3.75
CA ALA A 32 -12.41 4.97 -2.61
C ALA A 32 -12.26 5.73 -1.29
N ASN A 33 -11.54 6.86 -1.28
CA ASN A 33 -11.35 7.73 -0.12
C ASN A 33 -10.84 6.96 1.12
N ARG A 34 -9.97 5.96 0.88
CA ARG A 34 -9.45 5.09 1.94
C ARG A 34 -8.40 5.81 2.77
N THR A 35 -8.28 5.43 4.02
CA THR A 35 -7.22 5.93 4.90
C THR A 35 -6.24 4.79 5.15
N LEU A 36 -5.05 4.86 4.55
CA LEU A 36 -4.09 3.76 4.55
C LEU A 36 -2.67 4.26 4.29
N ILE A 37 -1.67 3.40 4.51
CA ILE A 37 -0.27 3.61 4.18
C ILE A 37 0.07 2.69 3.00
N PRO A 38 0.27 3.22 1.78
CA PRO A 38 0.65 2.38 0.64
C PRO A 38 2.14 2.03 0.73
N PHE A 39 2.48 0.76 0.47
CA PHE A 39 3.87 0.27 0.45
C PHE A 39 4.37 -0.05 -0.95
N ALA A 40 3.57 -0.74 -1.75
CA ALA A 40 3.93 -1.09 -3.13
C ALA A 40 2.68 -1.39 -3.96
N THR A 41 2.70 -0.94 -5.22
CA THR A 41 1.70 -1.28 -6.24
C THR A 41 2.17 -2.52 -6.99
N LEU A 42 1.47 -3.64 -6.78
CA LEU A 42 1.75 -4.93 -7.42
C LEU A 42 1.28 -4.98 -8.87
N GLU A 43 0.11 -4.39 -9.12
CA GLU A 43 -0.48 -4.30 -10.45
C GLU A 43 -1.09 -2.92 -10.62
N SER A 44 -0.92 -2.33 -11.80
CA SER A 44 -1.58 -1.10 -12.21
C SER A 44 -1.78 -1.14 -13.71
N HIS A 45 -3.03 -1.17 -14.14
CA HIS A 45 -3.35 -1.15 -15.56
C HIS A 45 -4.61 -0.34 -15.83
N SER A 46 -4.63 0.29 -17.00
CA SER A 46 -5.76 1.09 -17.46
C SER A 46 -6.32 0.49 -18.75
N ARG A 47 -7.66 0.52 -18.91
CA ARG A 47 -8.33 0.10 -20.14
C ARG A 47 -9.41 1.09 -20.54
N VAL A 48 -9.55 1.34 -21.84
CA VAL A 48 -10.65 2.15 -22.38
C VAL A 48 -11.95 1.33 -22.37
N VAL A 49 -12.98 1.84 -21.70
CA VAL A 49 -14.28 1.17 -21.56
C VAL A 49 -15.29 1.69 -22.58
N ARG A 50 -15.20 2.98 -22.91
CA ARG A 50 -16.06 3.63 -23.90
C ARG A 50 -15.23 4.49 -24.84
N SER A 51 -15.58 4.45 -26.14
CA SER A 51 -14.98 5.31 -27.17
C SER A 51 -15.20 6.81 -26.92
N GLU A 52 -16.09 7.14 -25.97
CA GLU A 52 -16.43 8.50 -25.53
C GLU A 52 -15.40 9.08 -24.54
N GLY A 53 -14.36 8.31 -24.18
CA GLY A 53 -13.27 8.76 -23.31
C GLY A 53 -13.48 8.43 -21.84
N THR A 54 -13.94 7.20 -21.54
CA THR A 54 -13.99 6.68 -20.17
C THR A 54 -13.05 5.50 -20.04
N ASP A 55 -12.17 5.57 -19.04
CA ASP A 55 -11.14 4.58 -18.73
C ASP A 55 -11.46 3.89 -17.40
N GLU A 56 -11.06 2.63 -17.29
CA GLU A 56 -11.06 1.85 -16.06
C GLU A 56 -9.62 1.60 -15.63
N ASP A 57 -9.28 2.06 -14.44
CA ASP A 57 -7.98 1.87 -13.80
C ASP A 57 -8.13 0.82 -12.70
N HIS A 58 -7.36 -0.26 -12.81
CA HIS A 58 -7.29 -1.32 -11.82
C HIS A 58 -5.91 -1.31 -11.16
N ASP A 59 -5.92 -1.21 -9.83
CA ASP A 59 -4.73 -1.19 -8.99
C ASP A 59 -4.81 -2.25 -7.90
N VAL A 60 -3.72 -3.01 -7.74
CA VAL A 60 -3.51 -3.92 -6.62
C VAL A 60 -2.29 -3.48 -5.83
N MET A 61 -2.43 -3.28 -4.53
CA MET A 61 -1.40 -2.71 -3.67
C MET A 61 -1.27 -3.46 -2.35
N ILE A 62 -0.05 -3.54 -1.83
CA ILE A 62 0.16 -3.83 -0.40
C ILE A 62 0.08 -2.53 0.37
N CYS A 63 -0.81 -2.48 1.36
CA CYS A 63 -1.02 -1.34 2.22
C CYS A 63 -1.02 -1.77 3.69
N PHE A 64 -0.97 -0.77 4.58
CA PHE A 64 -1.21 -0.91 6.01
C PHE A 64 -2.37 0.02 6.41
N ASP A 65 -3.38 -0.50 7.10
CA ASP A 65 -4.48 0.27 7.68
C ASP A 65 -4.38 0.29 9.22
N ASP A 66 -5.42 0.80 9.89
CA ASP A 66 -5.50 0.86 11.36
C ASP A 66 -5.64 -0.52 12.03
N ARG A 67 -5.84 -1.59 11.25
CA ARG A 67 -5.98 -2.98 11.71
C ARG A 67 -4.82 -3.86 11.28
N GLY A 68 -3.98 -3.40 10.37
CA GLY A 68 -2.72 -4.05 10.00
C GLY A 68 -2.48 -4.10 8.50
N TRP A 69 -1.79 -5.15 8.05
CA TRP A 69 -1.47 -5.30 6.63
C TRP A 69 -2.68 -5.74 5.83
N ILE A 70 -2.85 -5.14 4.65
CA ILE A 70 -3.91 -5.48 3.71
C ILE A 70 -3.36 -5.57 2.29
N LEU A 71 -3.99 -6.41 1.48
CA LEU A 71 -3.97 -6.30 0.03
C LEU A 71 -5.20 -5.48 -0.37
N TYR A 72 -4.96 -4.33 -0.99
CA TYR A 72 -5.98 -3.44 -1.49
C TYR A 72 -6.08 -3.62 -3.00
N ASP A 73 -7.27 -3.97 -3.48
CA ASP A 73 -7.57 -4.29 -4.87
C ASP A 73 -8.76 -3.43 -5.29
N SER A 74 -8.53 -2.53 -6.24
CA SER A 74 -9.47 -1.47 -6.57
C SER A 74 -9.54 -1.28 -8.07
N THR A 75 -10.77 -1.26 -8.59
CA THR A 75 -11.06 -0.83 -9.95
C THR A 75 -11.91 0.43 -9.91
N VAL A 76 -11.44 1.50 -10.55
CA VAL A 76 -12.16 2.76 -10.67
C VAL A 76 -12.37 3.12 -12.13
N GLN A 77 -13.48 3.77 -12.42
CA GLN A 77 -13.83 4.25 -13.75
C GLN A 77 -13.84 5.78 -13.75
N VAL A 78 -13.07 6.39 -14.64
CA VAL A 78 -12.87 7.83 -14.74
C VAL A 78 -12.97 8.32 -16.19
N GLY A 79 -13.49 9.53 -16.40
CA GLY A 79 -13.54 10.19 -17.71
C GLY A 79 -14.96 10.47 -18.21
N ALA A 80 -15.09 11.36 -19.20
CA ALA A 80 -16.37 11.84 -19.75
C ALA A 80 -17.40 12.30 -18.67
N GLY A 81 -16.92 12.88 -17.56
CA GLY A 81 -17.76 13.30 -16.43
C GLY A 81 -18.19 12.17 -15.49
N VAL A 82 -17.69 10.95 -15.70
CA VAL A 82 -17.91 9.79 -14.83
C VAL A 82 -16.74 9.65 -13.86
N GLN A 83 -17.07 9.42 -12.59
CA GLN A 83 -16.12 9.04 -11.55
C GLN A 83 -16.81 8.03 -10.64
N LYS A 84 -16.41 6.76 -10.73
CA LYS A 84 -17.12 5.67 -10.05
C LYS A 84 -16.13 4.60 -9.59
N ILE A 85 -16.37 4.06 -8.40
CA ILE A 85 -15.71 2.84 -7.93
C ILE A 85 -16.48 1.64 -8.51
N ILE A 86 -15.78 0.77 -9.23
CA ILE A 86 -16.34 -0.46 -9.79
C ILE A 86 -16.12 -1.61 -8.82
N GLU A 87 -14.91 -1.73 -8.29
CA GLU A 87 -14.52 -2.73 -7.29
C GLU A 87 -13.64 -2.08 -6.23
N ASP A 88 -13.85 -2.48 -4.97
CA ASP A 88 -13.05 -2.07 -3.81
C ASP A 88 -13.03 -3.25 -2.84
N ASN A 89 -11.99 -4.07 -2.98
CA ASN A 89 -11.77 -5.27 -2.20
C ASN A 89 -10.56 -5.07 -1.28
N THR A 90 -10.67 -5.57 -0.07
CA THR A 90 -9.59 -5.53 0.91
C THR A 90 -9.43 -6.91 1.54
N TYR A 91 -8.21 -7.43 1.52
CA TYR A 91 -7.87 -8.72 2.09
C TYR A 91 -6.82 -8.56 3.18
N GLU A 92 -7.10 -9.03 4.39
CA GLU A 92 -6.13 -9.00 5.48
C GLU A 92 -4.91 -9.89 5.15
N LEU A 93 -3.72 -9.38 5.45
CA LEU A 93 -2.46 -10.09 5.28
C LEU A 93 -1.79 -10.32 6.62
N THR A 94 -1.29 -11.53 6.83
CA THR A 94 -0.34 -11.77 7.91
C THR A 94 1.04 -11.19 7.53
N GLN A 95 1.89 -10.93 8.52
CA GLN A 95 3.27 -10.51 8.27
C GLN A 95 4.04 -11.51 7.38
N GLU A 96 3.79 -12.81 7.53
CA GLU A 96 4.40 -13.83 6.67
C GLU A 96 3.86 -13.77 5.24
N SER A 97 2.56 -13.51 5.07
CA SER A 97 1.95 -13.29 3.75
C SER A 97 2.55 -12.08 3.04
N VAL A 98 2.84 -10.98 3.76
CA VAL A 98 3.53 -9.80 3.22
C VAL A 98 4.94 -10.16 2.75
N VAL A 99 5.69 -10.91 3.56
CA VAL A 99 7.03 -11.40 3.20
C VAL A 99 6.98 -12.27 1.94
N ASN A 100 6.00 -13.16 1.82
CA ASN A 100 5.86 -14.01 0.64
C ASN A 100 5.53 -13.17 -0.61
N LYS A 101 4.57 -12.23 -0.52
CA LYS A 101 4.24 -11.32 -1.63
C LYS A 101 5.42 -10.47 -2.06
N TYR A 102 6.27 -10.01 -1.13
CA TYR A 102 7.50 -9.30 -1.48
C TYR A 102 8.43 -10.12 -2.39
N TYR A 103 8.48 -11.44 -2.23
CA TYR A 103 9.27 -12.31 -3.10
C TYR A 103 8.61 -12.62 -4.46
N GLU A 104 7.32 -12.30 -4.61
CA GLU A 104 6.58 -12.37 -5.88
C GLU A 104 6.72 -11.06 -6.69
N MET A 105 6.93 -9.92 -6.01
CA MET A 105 7.09 -8.60 -6.61
C MET A 105 8.27 -8.48 -7.60
N SER A 106 8.15 -7.56 -8.55
CA SER A 106 9.26 -7.08 -9.37
C SER A 106 10.33 -6.34 -8.55
N LEU A 107 11.51 -6.09 -9.14
CA LEU A 107 12.58 -5.38 -8.43
C LEU A 107 12.17 -3.96 -8.01
N ILE A 108 11.46 -3.25 -8.88
CA ILE A 108 11.03 -1.86 -8.63
C ILE A 108 10.02 -1.83 -7.48
N GLU A 109 9.05 -2.73 -7.48
CA GLU A 109 8.08 -2.89 -6.38
C GLU A 109 8.77 -3.18 -5.04
N ARG A 110 9.75 -4.09 -5.03
CA ARG A 110 10.53 -4.39 -3.82
C ARG A 110 11.28 -3.16 -3.32
N MET A 111 11.85 -2.36 -4.22
CA MET A 111 12.55 -1.13 -3.85
C MET A 111 11.58 -0.12 -3.23
N HIS A 112 10.38 0.07 -3.81
CA HIS A 112 9.35 0.93 -3.22
C HIS A 112 8.93 0.44 -1.82
N PHE A 113 8.72 -0.87 -1.67
CA PHE A 113 8.37 -1.46 -0.39
C PHE A 113 9.43 -1.17 0.69
N ILE A 114 10.71 -1.43 0.39
CA ILE A 114 11.81 -1.19 1.33
C ILE A 114 12.02 0.29 1.62
N HIS A 115 11.92 1.15 0.60
CA HIS A 115 12.00 2.60 0.78
C HIS A 115 10.95 3.10 1.76
N LYS A 116 9.68 2.71 1.55
CA LYS A 116 8.58 3.12 2.43
C LYS A 116 8.75 2.58 3.86
N ALA A 117 9.18 1.33 3.99
CA ALA A 117 9.51 0.74 5.29
C ALA A 117 10.61 1.53 6.01
N TYR A 118 11.66 1.92 5.29
CA TYR A 118 12.73 2.73 5.84
C TYR A 118 12.25 4.13 6.26
N ASP A 119 11.46 4.82 5.43
CA ASP A 119 10.92 6.15 5.75
C ASP A 119 10.16 6.15 7.07
N ILE A 120 9.34 5.11 7.29
CA ILE A 120 8.54 4.94 8.51
C ILE A 120 9.46 4.73 9.72
N LEU A 121 10.42 3.80 9.63
CA LEU A 121 11.31 3.47 10.75
C LEU A 121 12.32 4.59 11.06
N PHE A 122 12.83 5.27 10.03
CA PHE A 122 13.78 6.38 10.18
C PHE A 122 13.15 7.59 10.86
N SER A 123 11.92 7.93 10.47
CA SER A 123 11.17 9.04 11.07
C SER A 123 10.93 8.84 12.57
N SER A 124 10.89 7.59 13.03
CA SER A 124 10.73 7.24 14.45
C SER A 124 12.02 7.37 15.25
N SER A 125 13.13 6.84 14.72
CA SER A 125 14.41 6.79 15.43
C SER A 125 15.01 8.18 15.67
N HIS A 126 14.78 9.14 14.77
CA HIS A 126 15.34 10.49 14.89
C HIS A 126 14.53 11.45 15.77
N ARG A 127 13.45 10.97 16.43
CA ARG A 127 12.65 11.79 17.35
C ARG A 127 12.73 11.36 18.81
N SER A 128 13.20 10.16 19.10
CA SER A 128 13.58 9.76 20.47
C SER A 128 14.71 10.63 21.04
N ASP A 129 15.51 11.29 20.19
CA ASP A 129 16.61 12.16 20.60
C ASP A 129 16.20 13.63 20.84
N LEU A 130 14.91 13.98 20.66
CA LEU A 130 14.39 15.35 20.81
C LEU A 130 13.45 15.53 22.01
N ASN A 131 13.29 14.50 22.87
CA ASN A 131 12.51 14.55 24.10
C ASN A 131 13.38 14.36 25.34
#